data_AF-A0A0S6X4L4-F1
#
_entry.id   AF-A0A0S6X4L4-F1
#
_cell.length_a   1.000
_cell.length_b   1.000
_cell.length_c   1.000
_cell.angle_alpha   90.00
_cell.angle_beta   90.00
_cell.angle_gamma   90.00
#
_symmetry.space_group_name_H-M   'P 1'
#
loop_
_entity.id
_entity.type
_entity.pdbx_description
1 polymer ?
#
loop_
_entity_poly.entity_id
_entity_poly.type
_entity_poly.pdbx_seq_one_letter_code
_entity_poly.pdbx_strand_id
1 'polypeptide(L)'
;MSGLSAILRAASGEFETTRVLGTFGVLLYALGAHGLLLFETIGRGRPFDLATYCTAFPGGLVLLIGTAGGVAALKDRQVARSRAIEKETAR
;
A
#
# COMPACT_ATOMS: atom_id res chain seq x y z
N MET A 1 5.82 -15.44 -17.16
CA MET A 1 5.95 -14.15 -16.44
C MET A 1 5.37 -14.34 -15.05
N SER A 2 6.07 -13.96 -13.97
CA SER A 2 5.55 -14.12 -12.60
C SER A 2 4.43 -13.11 -12.33
N GLY A 3 3.32 -13.54 -11.74
CA GLY A 3 2.13 -12.70 -11.53
C GLY A 3 2.39 -11.40 -10.76
N LEU A 4 3.37 -11.40 -9.85
CA LEU A 4 3.75 -10.22 -9.07
C LEU A 4 4.29 -9.08 -9.96
N SER A 5 5.10 -9.41 -10.96
CA SER A 5 5.68 -8.41 -11.86
C SER A 5 4.63 -7.67 -12.71
N ALA A 6 3.50 -8.32 -13.00
CA ALA A 6 2.39 -7.73 -13.75
C ALA A 6 1.59 -6.72 -12.91
N ILE A 7 1.47 -6.94 -11.60
CA ILE A 7 0.74 -6.04 -10.69
C ILE A 7 1.53 -4.75 -10.46
N LEU A 8 2.87 -4.86 -10.38
CA LEU A 8 3.77 -3.75 -10.06
C LEU A 8 4.09 -2.83 -11.24
N ARG A 9 3.78 -3.25 -12.47
CA ARG A 9 4.05 -2.47 -13.70
C ARG A 9 2.82 -1.67 -14.15
N ALA A 10 3.06 -0.49 -14.69
CA ALA A 10 2.06 0.31 -15.38
C ALA A 10 1.75 -0.27 -16.77
N ALA A 11 0.73 0.27 -17.45
CA ALA A 11 0.39 -0.10 -18.83
C ALA A 11 1.53 0.17 -19.83
N SER A 12 2.46 1.07 -19.50
CA SER A 12 3.70 1.32 -20.25
C SER A 12 4.74 0.19 -20.15
N GLY A 13 4.53 -0.78 -19.25
CA GLY A 13 5.47 -1.85 -18.97
C GLY A 13 6.55 -1.48 -17.95
N GLU A 14 6.65 -0.23 -17.50
CA GLU A 14 7.59 0.20 -16.45
C GLU A 14 7.04 -0.03 -15.05
N PHE A 15 7.92 -0.17 -14.05
CA PHE A 15 7.50 -0.27 -12.66
C PHE A 15 6.92 1.06 -12.18
N GLU A 16 5.72 1.01 -11.63
CA GLU A 16 5.05 2.19 -11.11
C GLU A 16 5.35 2.34 -9.61
N THR A 17 6.11 3.36 -9.23
CA THR A 17 6.54 3.60 -7.85
C THR A 17 5.38 3.56 -6.86
N THR A 18 4.20 4.08 -7.25
CA THR A 18 3.00 4.07 -6.41
C THR A 18 2.47 2.66 -6.16
N ARG A 19 2.50 1.78 -7.17
CA ARG A 19 2.07 0.37 -7.04
C ARG A 19 3.07 -0.43 -6.24
N VAL A 20 4.37 -0.20 -6.47
CA VAL A 20 5.45 -0.82 -5.69
C VAL A 20 5.32 -0.44 -4.23
N LEU A 21 5.28 0.85 -3.91
CA LEU A 21 5.16 1.32 -2.54
C LEU A 21 3.89 0.80 -1.84
N GLY A 22 2.74 0.85 -2.53
CA GLY A 22 1.48 0.35 -1.99
C GLY A 22 1.53 -1.17 -1.70
N THR A 23 2.05 -1.96 -2.64
CA THR A 23 2.16 -3.42 -2.49
C THR A 23 3.07 -3.79 -1.33
N PHE A 24 4.24 -3.15 -1.23
CA PHE A 24 5.17 -3.40 -0.12
C PHE A 24 4.61 -2.92 1.22
N GLY A 25 3.91 -1.77 1.27
CA GLY A 25 3.29 -1.27 2.49
C GLY A 25 2.24 -2.22 3.07
N VAL A 26 1.37 -2.77 2.21
CA VAL A 26 0.35 -3.76 2.62
C VAL A 26 1.00 -5.05 3.12
N LEU A 27 2.03 -5.55 2.41
CA LEU A 27 2.75 -6.75 2.82
C LEU A 27 3.47 -6.57 4.16
N LEU A 28 4.16 -5.45 4.36
CA LEU A 28 4.85 -5.14 5.61
C LEU A 28 3.87 -5.05 6.78
N TYR A 29 2.71 -4.44 6.59
CA TYR A 29 1.70 -4.40 7.65
C TYR A 29 1.15 -5.77 7.99
N ALA A 30 0.78 -6.55 6.97
CA ALA A 30 0.27 -7.90 7.18
C ALA A 30 1.31 -8.74 7.93
N LEU A 31 2.56 -8.78 7.46
CA LEU A 31 3.62 -9.56 8.11
C LEU A 31 3.98 -9.01 9.50
N GLY A 32 4.06 -7.69 9.65
CA GLY A 32 4.42 -7.03 10.91
C GLY A 32 3.38 -7.25 12.00
N ALA A 33 2.09 -7.14 11.66
CA ALA A 33 1.00 -7.37 12.61
C ALA A 33 1.00 -8.82 13.14
N HIS A 34 1.20 -9.81 12.25
CA HIS A 34 1.29 -11.21 12.65
C HIS A 34 2.61 -11.55 13.36
N GLY A 35 3.71 -10.92 12.96
CA GLY A 35 5.01 -11.10 13.62
C GLY A 35 5.01 -10.58 15.05
N LEU A 36 4.45 -9.39 15.28
CA LEU A 36 4.26 -8.84 16.62
C LEU A 36 3.35 -9.74 17.47
N LEU A 37 2.30 -10.29 16.86
CA LEU A 37 1.41 -11.24 17.51
C LEU A 37 2.17 -12.47 18.01
N LEU A 38 2.94 -13.12 17.13
CA LEU A 38 3.74 -14.29 17.48
C LEU A 38 4.75 -13.95 18.59
N PHE A 39 5.39 -12.80 18.50
CA PHE A 39 6.38 -12.37 19.48
C PHE A 39 5.78 -12.16 20.88
N GLU A 40 4.63 -11.49 20.99
CA GLU A 40 3.97 -11.26 22.28
C GLU A 40 3.41 -12.57 22.87
N THR A 41 2.86 -13.44 22.03
CA THR A 41 2.18 -14.67 22.49
C THR A 41 3.15 -15.81 22.79
N ILE A 42 4.05 -16.12 21.85
CA ILE A 42 5.02 -17.22 21.97
C ILE A 42 6.30 -16.74 22.68
N GLY A 43 6.81 -15.57 22.31
CA GLY A 43 8.07 -15.05 22.85
C GLY A 43 7.96 -14.49 24.26
N ARG A 44 6.83 -13.87 24.61
CA ARG A 44 6.58 -13.25 25.92
C ARG A 44 5.53 -13.97 26.76
N GLY A 45 4.89 -15.02 26.24
CA GLY A 45 3.90 -15.82 26.97
C GLY A 45 2.61 -15.07 27.31
N ARG A 46 2.31 -13.95 26.63
CA ARG A 46 1.12 -13.15 26.92
C ARG A 46 -0.12 -13.80 26.32
N PRO A 47 -1.29 -13.69 26.98
CA PRO A 47 -2.53 -14.18 26.42
C PRO A 47 -2.87 -13.43 25.13
N PHE A 48 -3.26 -14.18 24.11
CA PHE A 48 -3.72 -13.61 22.85
C PHE A 48 -5.18 -13.19 22.96
N ASP A 49 -5.46 -11.90 22.75
CA ASP A 49 -6.82 -11.40 22.58
C ASP A 49 -7.22 -11.39 21.10
N LEU A 50 -7.88 -12.47 20.68
CA LEU A 50 -8.37 -12.66 19.33
C LEU A 50 -9.43 -11.62 18.94
N ALA A 51 -10.30 -11.21 19.87
CA ALA A 51 -11.39 -10.28 19.58
C ALA A 51 -10.85 -8.89 19.24
N THR A 52 -9.89 -8.39 20.04
CA THR A 52 -9.21 -7.12 19.77
C THR A 52 -8.43 -7.18 18.46
N TYR A 53 -7.75 -8.29 18.17
CA TYR A 53 -7.02 -8.44 16.92
C TYR A 53 -7.95 -8.39 15.69
N CYS A 54 -9.04 -9.17 15.70
CA CYS A 54 -10.00 -9.22 14.60
C CYS A 54 -10.72 -7.89 14.35
N THR A 55 -10.84 -7.03 15.36
CA THR A 55 -11.45 -5.70 15.22
C THR A 55 -10.45 -4.64 14.76
N ALA A 56 -9.20 -4.70 15.23
CA ALA A 56 -8.18 -3.70 14.89
C ALA A 56 -7.48 -3.94 13.54
N PHE A 57 -7.21 -5.21 13.19
CA PHE A 57 -6.45 -5.56 11.99
C PHE A 57 -7.09 -5.08 10.68
N PRO A 58 -8.42 -5.24 10.46
CA PRO A 58 -9.08 -4.70 9.26
C PRO A 58 -8.94 -3.17 9.18
N GLY A 59 -8.96 -2.48 10.32
CA GLY A 59 -8.80 -1.02 10.37
C GLY A 59 -7.46 -0.55 9.81
N GLY A 60 -6.36 -1.21 10.16
CA GLY A 60 -5.05 -0.87 9.60
C GLY A 60 -4.90 -1.20 8.11
N LEU A 61 -5.54 -2.29 7.65
CA LEU A 61 -5.61 -2.59 6.21
C LEU A 61 -6.36 -1.50 5.42
N VAL A 62 -7.52 -1.06 5.91
CA VAL A 62 -8.29 0.02 5.27
C VAL A 62 -7.48 1.31 5.23
N LEU A 63 -6.76 1.65 6.30
CA LEU A 63 -5.89 2.82 6.34
C LEU A 63 -4.79 2.76 5.26
N LEU A 64 -4.15 1.60 5.08
CA LEU A 64 -3.09 1.42 4.07
C LEU A 64 -3.62 1.50 2.65
N ILE A 65 -4.76 0.86 2.38
CA ILE A 65 -5.41 0.92 1.07
C ILE A 65 -5.85 2.35 0.77
N GLY A 66 -6.48 3.02 1.74
CA GLY A 66 -6.95 4.39 1.61
C GLY A 66 -5.81 5.39 1.39
N THR A 67 -4.71 5.26 2.13
CA THR A 67 -3.51 6.11 1.97
C THR A 67 -2.84 5.88 0.62
N ALA A 68 -2.67 4.62 0.18
CA ALA A 68 -2.11 4.30 -1.13
C ALA A 68 -2.97 4.84 -2.28
N GLY A 69 -4.29 4.64 -2.22
CA GLY A 69 -5.24 5.18 -3.20
C GLY A 69 -5.27 6.70 -3.20
N GLY A 70 -5.21 7.33 -2.02
CA GLY A 70 -5.16 8.79 -1.87
C GLY A 70 -3.89 9.39 -2.47
N VAL A 71 -2.72 8.80 -2.21
CA VAL A 71 -1.45 9.24 -2.82
C VAL A 71 -1.47 9.07 -4.33
N ALA A 72 -2.02 7.97 -4.85
CA ALA A 72 -2.19 7.77 -6.28
C ALA A 72 -3.08 8.86 -6.90
N ALA A 73 -4.24 9.16 -6.29
CA ALA A 73 -5.13 10.21 -6.77
C ALA A 73 -4.47 11.60 -6.75
N LEU A 74 -3.70 11.91 -5.70
CA LEU A 74 -2.94 13.17 -5.63
C LEU A 74 -1.89 13.24 -6.73
N LYS A 75 -1.13 12.17 -6.96
CA LYS A 75 -0.16 12.08 -8.05
C LYS A 75 -0.83 12.30 -9.41
N ASP A 76 -1.93 11.60 -9.69
CA ASP A 76 -2.62 11.68 -10.98
C ASP A 76 -3.13 13.11 -11.25
N ARG A 77 -3.59 13.81 -10.20
CA ARG A 77 -3.95 15.23 -10.29
C ARG A 77 -2.75 16.11 -10.66
N GLN A 78 -1.58 15.87 -10.09
CA GLN A 78 -0.36 16.64 -10.42
C GLN A 78 0.10 16.35 -11.84
N VAL A 79 0.09 15.09 -12.28
CA VAL A 79 0.44 14.72 -13.65
C VAL A 79 -0.51 15.36 -14.66
N ALA A 80 -1.82 15.35 -14.40
CA ALA A 80 -2.81 16.00 -15.25
C ALA A 80 -2.57 17.53 -15.34
N ARG A 81 -2.24 18.17 -14.22
CA ARG A 81 -1.90 19.60 -14.17
C ARG A 81 -0.65 19.90 -14.99
N SER A 82 0.42 19.12 -14.84
CA SER A 82 1.66 19.31 -15.61
C SER A 82 1.42 19.18 -17.12
N ARG A 83 0.65 18.17 -17.56
CA ARG A 83 0.32 18.00 -18.98
C ARG A 83 -0.54 19.14 -19.54
N ALA A 84 -1.38 19.77 -18.72
CA ALA A 84 -2.15 20.94 -19.14
C ALA A 84 -1.23 22.16 -19.38
N ILE A 85 -0.27 22.39 -18.47
CA ILE A 85 0.73 23.47 -18.59
C ILE A 85 1.61 23.27 -19.84
N GLU A 86 2.05 22.04 -20.09
CA GLU A 86 2.83 21.72 -21.31
C GLU A 86 2.07 22.05 -22.60
N LYS A 87 0.77 21.73 -22.67
CA LYS A 87 -0.06 22.05 -23.84
C LYS A 87 -0.28 23.54 -24.04
N GLU A 88 -0.39 24.31 -22.96
CA GLU A 88 -0.52 25.76 -23.01
C GLU A 88 0.78 26.43 -23.47
N THR A 89 1.93 25.93 -23.00
CA THR A 89 3.25 26.48 -23.34
C THR A 89 3.70 26.11 -24.76
N ALA A 90 3.22 24.99 -25.30
CA ALA A 90 3.51 24.54 -26.67
C ALA A 90 2.64 25.24 -27.75
N ARG A 91 1.76 26.16 -27.36
CA ARG A 91 0.82 26.88 -28.22
C ARG A 91 1.25 28.33 -28.41
#